data_AF-A0A7V5DBV2-F1
#
_entry.id   AF-A0A7V5DBV2-F1
#
_cell.length_a   1.000
_cell.length_b   1.000
_cell.length_c   1.000
_cell.angle_alpha   90.00
_cell.angle_beta   90.00
_cell.angle_gamma   90.00
#
_symmetry.space_group_name_H-M   'P 1'
#
loop_
_entity.id
_entity.type
_entity.pdbx_description
1 polymer ?
#
loop_
_entity_poly.entity_id
_entity_poly.type
_entity_poly.pdbx_seq_one_letter_code
_entity_poly.pdbx_strand_id
1 'polypeptide(L)'
;ASGSLTIENIFADPGLFYDIDQMLALNKFYNTDAGGFPQLFDTVVVDTDFPFELYAPVIDSIRPLSLRAGTSDVLTIYGTNFGNTQGSSYVEFTDASEGITNGVNWIQPLTKDYVSWGENQIKVVVPSVCIDNNTTTTDVYAGTGKIRVRVSGSTVQSDEKSKIRSIQHLLSRFRRSR
;
A
#
# COMPACT_ATOMS: atom_id res chain seq x y z
N ALA A 1 -4.14 -4.34 55.96
CA ALA A 1 -4.84 -4.53 57.26
C ALA A 1 -6.34 -4.46 56.98
N SER A 2 -7.10 -5.50 57.30
CA SER A 2 -8.56 -5.45 57.23
C SER A 2 -9.08 -4.71 58.47
N GLY A 3 -9.45 -3.44 58.31
CA GLY A 3 -10.15 -2.71 59.36
C GLY A 3 -11.56 -3.28 59.52
N SER A 4 -11.98 -3.56 60.75
CA SER A 4 -13.36 -3.94 61.06
C SER A 4 -14.08 -2.71 61.61
N LEU A 5 -15.13 -2.26 60.93
CA LEU A 5 -16.02 -1.20 61.41
C LEU A 5 -17.23 -1.84 62.08
N THR A 6 -17.43 -1.58 63.37
CA THR A 6 -18.62 -2.02 64.13
C THR A 6 -19.57 -0.84 64.32
N ILE A 7 -20.84 -1.01 63.91
CA ILE A 7 -21.89 0.01 64.08
C ILE A 7 -22.67 -0.33 65.36
N GLU A 8 -22.50 0.48 66.40
CA GLU A 8 -23.19 0.29 67.69
C GLU A 8 -24.61 0.89 67.71
N ASN A 9 -24.89 1.87 66.83
CA ASN A 9 -26.22 2.46 66.68
C ASN A 9 -26.46 2.88 65.22
N ILE A 10 -27.44 2.25 64.56
CA ILE A 10 -27.76 2.48 63.14
C ILE A 10 -28.36 3.87 62.85
N PHE A 11 -28.79 4.59 63.89
CA PHE A 11 -29.39 5.92 63.78
C PHE A 11 -28.43 7.06 64.16
N ALA A 12 -27.23 6.74 64.65
CA ALA A 12 -26.21 7.73 64.98
C ALA A 12 -25.28 7.96 63.78
N ASP A 13 -24.83 9.21 63.59
CA ASP A 13 -23.75 9.51 62.65
C ASP A 13 -22.49 8.72 63.05
N PRO A 14 -21.96 7.83 62.20
CA PRO A 14 -20.79 7.04 62.52
C PRO A 14 -19.50 7.87 62.65
N GLY A 15 -19.53 9.18 62.37
CA GLY A 15 -18.37 10.07 62.55
C GLY A 15 -17.20 9.69 61.66
N LEU A 16 -17.49 9.10 60.49
CA LEU A 16 -16.48 8.73 59.50
C LEU A 16 -16.04 9.98 58.75
N PHE A 17 -14.81 10.40 59.00
CA PHE A 17 -14.17 11.48 58.25
C PHE A 17 -13.14 10.88 57.29
N TYR A 18 -13.21 11.32 56.02
CA TYR A 18 -12.18 11.04 55.04
C TYR A 18 -11.08 12.09 55.21
N ASP A 19 -9.92 11.68 55.71
CA ASP A 19 -8.72 12.50 55.64
C ASP A 19 -8.21 12.46 54.19
N ILE A 20 -8.69 13.41 53.38
CA ILE A 20 -8.39 13.51 51.96
C ILE A 20 -6.87 13.65 51.76
N ASP A 21 -6.17 14.36 52.64
CA ASP A 21 -4.73 14.55 52.55
C ASP A 21 -3.98 13.23 52.77
N GLN A 22 -4.38 12.42 53.76
CA GLN A 22 -3.81 11.08 53.96
C GLN A 22 -4.17 10.12 52.82
N MET A 23 -5.40 10.15 52.32
CA MET A 23 -5.84 9.29 51.21
C MET A 23 -5.06 9.60 49.92
N LEU A 24 -4.79 10.88 49.66
CA LEU A 24 -3.96 11.33 48.55
C LEU A 24 -2.49 10.95 48.74
N ALA A 25 -1.95 11.08 49.95
CA ALA A 25 -0.58 10.64 50.26
C ALA A 25 -0.37 9.12 50.11
N LEU A 26 -1.42 8.32 50.33
CA LEU A 26 -1.39 6.87 50.14
C LEU A 26 -1.64 6.43 48.68
N ASN A 27 -2.08 7.35 47.81
CA ASN A 27 -2.28 7.04 46.40
C ASN A 27 -0.93 7.03 45.67
N LYS A 28 -0.50 5.83 45.24
CA LYS A 28 0.75 5.63 44.47
C LYS A 28 0.79 6.39 43.14
N PHE A 29 -0.33 6.91 42.68
CA PHE A 29 -0.48 7.67 41.43
C PHE A 29 -0.70 9.16 41.68
N TYR A 30 -0.54 9.65 42.91
CA TYR A 30 -0.67 11.07 43.24
C TYR A 30 0.67 11.62 43.71
N ASN A 31 1.11 12.74 43.13
CA ASN A 31 2.38 13.36 43.50
C ASN A 31 2.16 14.55 44.43
N THR A 32 2.53 14.40 45.70
CA THR A 32 2.48 15.48 46.70
C THR A 32 3.53 16.56 46.45
N ASP A 33 4.63 16.22 45.77
CA ASP A 33 5.79 17.11 45.59
C ASP A 33 5.62 18.04 44.37
N ALA A 34 4.68 17.72 43.48
CA ALA A 34 4.34 18.53 42.31
C ALA A 34 3.16 19.49 42.54
N GLY A 35 2.68 19.67 43.78
CA GLY A 35 1.49 20.49 44.06
C GLY A 35 0.17 19.74 43.91
N GLY A 36 0.18 18.42 44.05
CA GLY A 36 -1.05 17.62 44.09
C GLY A 36 -1.65 17.30 42.72
N PHE A 37 -0.81 17.10 41.71
CA PHE A 37 -1.28 16.61 40.42
C PHE A 37 -1.26 15.07 40.37
N PRO A 38 -2.21 14.44 39.68
CA PRO A 38 -2.12 13.02 39.36
C PRO A 38 -0.86 12.77 38.51
N GLN A 39 -0.12 11.71 38.84
CA GLN A 39 0.94 11.19 37.98
C GLN A 39 0.29 10.79 36.66
N LEU A 40 0.73 11.43 35.57
CA LEU A 40 0.35 10.98 34.24
C LEU A 40 0.93 9.60 34.02
N PHE A 41 0.15 8.67 33.47
CA PHE A 41 0.71 7.42 32.97
C PHE A 41 1.70 7.78 31.87
N ASP A 42 2.92 7.25 31.96
CA ASP A 42 3.88 7.37 30.87
C ASP A 42 3.26 6.79 29.61
N THR A 43 3.64 7.36 28.47
CA THR A 43 3.22 6.80 27.18
C THR A 43 3.76 5.37 27.13
N VAL A 44 2.89 4.40 26.85
CA VAL A 44 3.34 3.02 26.63
C VAL A 44 4.21 3.02 25.39
N VAL A 45 5.53 3.12 25.58
CA VAL A 45 6.51 2.92 24.53
C VAL A 45 6.55 1.42 24.29
N VAL A 46 6.17 1.02 23.08
CA VAL A 46 6.38 -0.35 22.64
C VAL A 46 7.85 -0.44 22.24
N ASP A 47 8.69 -1.05 23.07
CA ASP A 47 10.12 -1.34 22.82
C ASP A 47 10.33 -2.45 21.78
N THR A 48 9.28 -2.82 21.03
CA THR A 48 9.47 -3.61 19.83
C THR A 48 9.51 -2.66 18.66
N ASP A 49 10.70 -2.55 18.05
CA ASP A 49 10.80 -2.32 16.62
C ASP A 49 9.86 -3.33 15.97
N PHE A 50 8.65 -2.92 15.60
CA PHE A 50 7.82 -3.74 14.72
C PHE A 50 8.55 -3.72 13.38
N PRO A 51 9.20 -4.82 12.97
CA PRO A 51 9.89 -4.81 11.69
C PRO A 51 8.79 -4.93 10.62
N PHE A 52 8.22 -3.81 10.24
CA PHE A 52 7.53 -3.68 8.97
C PHE A 52 8.60 -3.70 7.86
N GLU A 53 9.20 -4.86 7.63
CA GLU A 53 10.17 -5.07 6.54
C GLU A 53 9.42 -4.96 5.21
N LEU A 54 9.05 -3.73 4.83
CA LEU A 54 8.51 -3.39 3.53
C LEU A 54 9.71 -3.28 2.59
N TYR A 55 10.24 -4.43 2.20
CA TYR A 55 11.27 -4.47 1.18
C TYR A 55 10.74 -3.84 -0.10
N ALA A 56 11.54 -2.97 -0.71
CA ALA A 56 11.20 -2.41 -2.00
C ALA A 56 10.98 -3.55 -3.02
N PRO A 57 9.98 -3.44 -3.91
CA PRO A 57 9.78 -4.40 -4.97
C PRO A 57 11.00 -4.41 -5.89
N VAL A 58 11.40 -5.60 -6.34
CA VAL A 58 12.51 -5.78 -7.28
C VAL A 58 11.99 -6.53 -8.50
N ILE A 59 12.41 -6.13 -9.70
CA ILE A 59 12.15 -6.87 -10.93
C ILE A 59 13.47 -7.49 -11.38
N ASP A 60 13.53 -8.82 -11.37
CA ASP A 60 14.70 -9.57 -11.83
C ASP A 60 14.69 -9.72 -13.36
N SER A 61 13.51 -10.03 -13.93
CA SER A 61 13.37 -10.18 -15.39
C SER A 61 11.91 -10.12 -15.85
N ILE A 62 11.73 -9.84 -17.15
CA ILE A 62 10.43 -9.80 -17.81
C ILE A 62 10.41 -10.67 -19.08
N ARG A 63 9.44 -11.56 -19.23
CA ARG A 63 9.38 -12.51 -20.36
C ARG A 63 7.95 -12.78 -20.84
N PRO A 64 7.74 -13.02 -22.15
CA PRO A 64 8.70 -12.83 -23.24
C PRO A 64 8.96 -11.35 -23.54
N LEU A 65 10.09 -11.04 -24.18
CA LEU A 65 10.43 -9.65 -24.56
C LEU A 65 9.77 -9.18 -25.85
N SER A 66 9.17 -10.06 -26.65
CA SER A 66 8.41 -9.69 -27.85
C SER A 66 6.97 -10.08 -27.67
N LEU A 67 6.08 -9.10 -27.64
CA LEU A 67 4.66 -9.26 -27.32
C LEU A 67 3.80 -8.47 -28.30
N ARG A 68 2.51 -8.77 -28.31
CA ARG A 68 1.49 -8.08 -29.10
C ARG A 68 0.37 -7.58 -28.19
N ALA A 69 0.05 -6.29 -28.29
CA ALA A 69 -1.10 -5.74 -27.58
C ALA A 69 -2.40 -6.17 -28.30
N GLY A 70 -3.39 -6.63 -27.53
CA GLY A 70 -4.71 -6.99 -28.05
C GLY A 70 -4.86 -8.43 -28.59
N THR A 71 -3.86 -9.30 -28.43
CA THR A 71 -3.93 -10.75 -28.78
C THR A 71 -3.90 -11.66 -27.57
N SER A 72 -4.16 -11.13 -26.38
CA SER A 72 -4.05 -11.86 -25.11
C SER A 72 -2.64 -12.42 -24.84
N ASP A 73 -1.61 -11.83 -25.44
CA ASP A 73 -0.22 -12.15 -25.11
C ASP A 73 0.03 -11.79 -23.63
N VAL A 74 0.62 -12.72 -22.90
CA VAL A 74 0.88 -12.56 -21.45
C VAL A 74 2.33 -12.21 -21.21
N LEU A 75 2.56 -11.10 -20.51
CA LEU A 75 3.84 -10.77 -19.91
C LEU A 75 3.94 -11.40 -18.52
N THR A 76 5.03 -12.12 -18.29
CA THR A 76 5.43 -12.61 -16.96
C THR A 76 6.56 -11.74 -16.43
N ILE A 77 6.40 -11.25 -15.20
CA ILE A 77 7.37 -10.43 -14.47
C ILE A 77 7.84 -11.27 -13.28
N TYR A 78 9.14 -11.51 -13.19
CA TYR A 78 9.79 -12.22 -12.09
C TYR A 78 10.49 -11.22 -11.17
N GLY A 79 10.43 -11.46 -9.87
CA GLY A 79 11.02 -10.57 -8.89
C GLY A 79 10.77 -10.97 -7.45
N THR A 80 10.80 -9.98 -6.56
CA THR A 80 10.53 -10.14 -5.13
C THR A 80 9.72 -8.97 -4.59
N ASN A 81 9.06 -9.19 -3.45
CA ASN A 81 8.34 -8.17 -2.69
C ASN A 81 7.20 -7.50 -3.48
N PHE A 82 6.56 -8.24 -4.39
CA PHE A 82 5.33 -7.76 -5.04
C PHE A 82 4.09 -7.88 -4.15
N GLY A 83 4.20 -8.62 -3.05
CA GLY A 83 3.09 -8.97 -2.17
C GLY A 83 2.28 -10.16 -2.70
N ASN A 84 1.67 -10.90 -1.77
CA ASN A 84 0.92 -12.12 -2.08
C ASN A 84 -0.41 -11.88 -2.80
N THR A 85 -0.91 -10.64 -2.80
CA THR A 85 -2.13 -10.23 -3.48
C THR A 85 -1.93 -8.87 -4.13
N GLN A 86 -2.61 -8.61 -5.24
CA GLN A 86 -2.52 -7.34 -5.95
C GLN A 86 -2.93 -6.13 -5.07
N GLY A 87 -4.11 -6.17 -4.44
CA GLY A 87 -4.63 -5.04 -3.68
C GLY A 87 -4.70 -3.77 -4.54
N SER A 88 -4.09 -2.68 -4.07
CA SER A 88 -3.94 -1.41 -4.80
C SER A 88 -2.69 -1.35 -5.70
N SER A 89 -1.93 -2.43 -5.80
CA SER A 89 -0.71 -2.52 -6.62
C SER A 89 -1.05 -2.76 -8.09
N TYR A 90 -0.18 -2.31 -9.00
CA TYR A 90 -0.40 -2.47 -10.43
C TYR A 90 0.89 -2.40 -11.24
N VAL A 91 0.84 -2.97 -12.44
CA VAL A 91 1.85 -2.86 -13.49
C VAL A 91 1.54 -1.65 -14.36
N GLU A 92 2.58 -0.99 -14.86
CA GLU A 92 2.46 0.06 -15.87
C GLU A 92 3.30 -0.26 -17.11
N PHE A 93 2.71 0.00 -18.27
CA PHE A 93 3.34 -0.09 -19.58
C PHE A 93 3.64 1.32 -20.08
N THR A 94 4.66 1.46 -20.93
CA THR A 94 4.87 2.70 -21.68
C THR A 94 3.69 2.93 -22.63
N ASP A 95 3.19 4.15 -22.75
CA ASP A 95 2.16 4.49 -23.74
C ASP A 95 2.75 4.68 -25.15
N ALA A 96 2.07 4.13 -26.16
CA ALA A 96 2.43 4.27 -27.58
C ALA A 96 1.46 5.15 -28.39
N SER A 97 0.42 5.73 -27.78
CA SER A 97 -0.63 6.48 -28.49
C SER A 97 -0.13 7.78 -29.15
N GLU A 98 0.59 8.62 -28.41
CA GLU A 98 0.99 9.97 -28.86
C GLU A 98 2.44 10.06 -29.37
N GLY A 99 3.17 8.95 -29.34
CA GLY A 99 4.62 8.96 -29.55
C GLY A 99 5.37 9.62 -28.39
N ILE A 100 6.63 9.23 -28.19
CA ILE A 100 7.46 9.72 -27.07
C ILE A 100 8.00 11.11 -27.45
N THR A 101 7.20 12.15 -27.24
CA THR A 101 7.58 13.52 -27.64
C THR A 101 8.19 14.31 -26.47
N ASN A 102 7.81 14.03 -25.22
CA ASN A 102 8.31 14.70 -24.01
C ASN A 102 8.51 13.74 -22.83
N GLY A 103 9.15 12.59 -23.08
CA GLY A 103 9.33 11.54 -22.08
C GLY A 103 8.28 10.44 -22.18
N VAL A 104 8.40 9.47 -21.29
CA VAL A 104 7.57 8.25 -21.31
C VAL A 104 6.33 8.45 -20.45
N ASN A 105 5.16 8.43 -21.08
CA ASN A 105 3.88 8.29 -20.40
C ASN A 105 3.64 6.84 -20.02
N TRP A 106 2.89 6.64 -18.93
CA TRP A 106 2.67 5.33 -18.33
C TRP A 106 1.19 5.06 -18.18
N ILE A 107 0.81 3.85 -18.55
CA ILE A 107 -0.58 3.41 -18.61
C ILE A 107 -0.74 2.09 -17.88
N GLN A 108 -1.90 1.89 -17.28
CA GLN A 108 -2.19 0.73 -16.46
C GLN A 108 -3.10 -0.26 -17.21
N PRO A 109 -2.85 -1.58 -17.14
CA PRO A 109 -3.79 -2.60 -17.59
C PRO A 109 -5.08 -2.61 -16.76
N LEU A 110 -6.18 -3.10 -17.34
CA LEU A 110 -7.42 -3.26 -16.59
C LEU A 110 -7.26 -4.34 -15.52
N THR A 111 -8.07 -4.27 -14.45
CA THR A 111 -8.06 -5.30 -13.40
C THR A 111 -8.27 -6.71 -13.94
N LYS A 112 -9.08 -6.85 -15.00
CA LYS A 112 -9.34 -8.14 -15.68
C LYS A 112 -8.16 -8.68 -16.50
N ASP A 113 -7.16 -7.86 -16.80
CA ASP A 113 -6.00 -8.24 -17.62
C ASP A 113 -4.94 -8.97 -16.78
N TYR A 114 -5.05 -8.94 -15.45
CA TYR A 114 -4.18 -9.69 -14.56
C TYR A 114 -4.58 -11.16 -14.55
N VAL A 115 -3.65 -12.01 -15.00
CA VAL A 115 -3.81 -13.48 -14.99
C VAL A 115 -3.48 -14.02 -13.60
N SER A 116 -2.42 -13.49 -12.98
CA SER A 116 -2.05 -13.82 -11.60
C SER A 116 -1.15 -12.74 -10.99
N TRP A 117 -1.27 -12.56 -9.68
CA TRP A 117 -0.38 -11.73 -8.88
C TRP A 117 0.13 -12.55 -7.69
N GLY A 118 1.42 -12.50 -7.43
CA GLY A 118 2.03 -13.13 -6.28
C GLY A 118 3.37 -12.50 -5.95
N GLU A 119 3.91 -12.87 -4.79
CA GLU A 119 5.07 -12.20 -4.19
C GLU A 119 6.31 -12.16 -5.09
N ASN A 120 6.52 -13.22 -5.88
CA ASN A 120 7.68 -13.36 -6.76
C ASN A 120 7.35 -13.36 -8.25
N GLN A 121 6.07 -13.27 -8.60
CA GLN A 121 5.63 -13.37 -9.99
C GLN A 121 4.33 -12.63 -10.25
N ILE A 122 4.32 -11.84 -11.32
CA ILE A 122 3.11 -11.24 -11.86
C ILE A 122 2.92 -11.72 -13.30
N LYS A 123 1.71 -12.14 -13.65
CA LYS A 123 1.31 -12.42 -15.04
C LYS A 123 0.20 -11.49 -15.44
N VAL A 124 0.41 -10.74 -16.51
CA VAL A 124 -0.53 -9.73 -16.98
C VAL A 124 -0.61 -9.75 -18.50
N VAL A 125 -1.82 -9.67 -19.04
CA VAL A 125 -2.05 -9.53 -20.47
C VAL A 125 -1.58 -8.14 -20.92
N VAL A 126 -0.92 -8.08 -22.07
CA VAL A 126 -0.49 -6.81 -22.65
C VAL A 126 -1.72 -6.02 -23.15
N PRO A 127 -2.02 -4.85 -22.55
CA PRO A 127 -3.30 -4.20 -22.77
C PRO A 127 -3.36 -3.44 -24.10
N SER A 128 -4.53 -3.50 -24.75
CA SER A 128 -4.93 -2.61 -25.85
C SER A 128 -6.07 -1.64 -25.46
N VAL A 129 -6.54 -1.77 -24.22
CA VAL A 129 -7.49 -0.87 -23.55
C VAL A 129 -6.92 -0.70 -22.16
N CYS A 130 -6.74 0.54 -21.74
CA CYS A 130 -5.97 0.83 -20.54
C CYS A 130 -6.72 1.78 -19.62
N ILE A 131 -6.21 1.90 -18.39
CA ILE A 131 -6.55 2.95 -17.46
C ILE A 131 -5.50 4.05 -17.65
N ASP A 132 -5.97 5.25 -17.98
CA ASP A 132 -5.20 6.48 -17.95
C ASP A 132 -5.93 7.49 -17.07
N ASN A 133 -5.21 8.17 -16.17
CA ASN A 133 -5.79 9.13 -15.23
C ASN A 133 -7.07 8.62 -14.53
N ASN A 134 -7.06 7.36 -14.09
CA ASN A 134 -8.18 6.66 -13.45
C ASN A 134 -9.44 6.46 -14.34
N THR A 135 -9.31 6.64 -15.65
CA THR A 135 -10.40 6.44 -16.62
C THR A 135 -10.03 5.32 -17.59
N THR A 136 -10.97 4.41 -17.84
CA THR A 136 -10.80 3.38 -18.88
C THR A 136 -10.95 4.01 -20.26
N THR A 137 -9.96 3.85 -21.13
CA THR A 137 -9.97 4.39 -22.49
C THR A 137 -9.40 3.40 -23.50
N THR A 138 -9.88 3.50 -24.74
CA THR A 138 -9.39 2.78 -25.92
C THR A 138 -8.35 3.56 -26.71
N ASP A 139 -8.09 4.82 -26.34
CA ASP A 139 -7.20 5.72 -27.07
C ASP A 139 -5.73 5.49 -26.74
N VAL A 140 -5.46 4.90 -25.56
CA VAL A 140 -4.11 4.55 -25.10
C VAL A 140 -3.88 3.05 -25.06
N TYR A 141 -2.64 2.62 -25.35
CA TYR A 141 -2.29 1.21 -25.50
C TYR A 141 -0.81 0.94 -25.23
N ALA A 142 -0.51 -0.30 -24.82
CA ALA A 142 0.84 -0.69 -24.44
C ALA A 142 1.84 -0.52 -25.60
N GLY A 143 2.94 0.15 -25.27
CA GLY A 143 4.05 0.49 -26.14
C GLY A 143 5.32 -0.31 -25.87
N THR A 144 6.29 -0.15 -26.76
CA THR A 144 7.63 -0.74 -26.58
C THR A 144 8.41 0.07 -25.55
N GLY A 145 9.00 -0.61 -24.57
CA GLY A 145 9.76 0.05 -23.52
C GLY A 145 9.95 -0.79 -22.28
N LYS A 146 10.41 -0.12 -21.22
CA LYS A 146 10.52 -0.70 -19.88
C LYS A 146 9.12 -0.86 -19.26
N ILE A 147 9.02 -1.70 -18.26
CA ILE A 147 7.79 -1.95 -17.50
C ILE A 147 8.00 -1.46 -16.06
N ARG A 148 6.97 -0.91 -15.42
CA ARG A 148 7.01 -0.58 -14.00
C ARG A 148 6.05 -1.45 -13.21
N VAL A 149 6.39 -1.70 -11.96
CA VAL A 149 5.50 -2.32 -10.97
C VAL A 149 5.42 -1.36 -9.79
N ARG A 150 4.20 -1.02 -9.39
CA ARG A 150 3.92 -0.17 -8.23
C ARG A 150 3.28 -1.02 -7.14
N VAL A 151 3.90 -1.03 -5.96
CA VAL A 151 3.49 -1.84 -4.81
C VAL A 151 3.43 -0.93 -3.60
N SER A 152 2.22 -0.72 -3.04
CA SER A 152 1.99 0.06 -1.82
C SER A 152 2.74 1.41 -1.74
N GLY A 153 2.82 2.12 -2.87
CA GLY A 153 3.50 3.42 -2.99
C GLY A 153 4.96 3.36 -3.47
N SER A 154 5.62 2.19 -3.41
CA SER A 154 6.93 1.99 -4.01
C SER A 154 6.82 1.67 -5.51
N THR A 155 7.80 2.11 -6.29
CA THR A 155 7.82 1.91 -7.76
C THR A 155 9.17 1.35 -8.17
N VAL A 156 9.15 0.23 -8.88
CA VAL A 156 10.34 -0.37 -9.50
C VAL A 156 10.13 -0.47 -11.01
N GLN A 157 11.22 -0.35 -11.76
CA GLN A 157 11.22 -0.41 -13.21
C GLN A 157 12.14 -1.54 -13.68
N SER A 158 11.74 -2.25 -14.73
CA SER A 158 12.58 -3.26 -15.36
C SER A 158 13.85 -2.64 -15.97
N ASP A 159 14.94 -3.39 -15.98
CA ASP A 159 16.12 -3.03 -16.78
C ASP A 159 15.91 -3.37 -18.25
N GLU A 160 15.24 -4.49 -18.50
CA GLU A 160 14.92 -4.97 -19.82
C GLU A 160 13.80 -4.15 -20.47
N LYS A 161 13.80 -4.12 -21.79
CA LYS A 161 12.77 -3.45 -22.60
C LYS A 161 11.97 -4.51 -23.36
N SER A 162 10.65 -4.48 -23.19
CA SER A 162 9.72 -5.24 -24.00
C SER A 162 9.50 -4.55 -25.34
N LYS A 163 9.48 -5.33 -26.42
CA LYS A 163 9.08 -4.94 -27.77
C LYS A 163 7.62 -5.33 -27.98
N ILE A 164 6.75 -4.34 -27.97
CA ILE A 164 5.30 -4.53 -28.11
C ILE A 164 4.86 -4.03 -29.47
N ARG A 165 4.14 -4.90 -30.21
CA ARG A 165 3.49 -4.54 -31.47
C ARG A 165 2.00 -4.33 -31.22
N SER A 166 1.50 -3.13 -31.48
CA SER A 166 0.07 -2.82 -31.34
C SER A 166 -0.69 -3.16 -32.63
N ILE A 167 -1.78 -3.91 -32.51
CA ILE A 167 -2.69 -4.20 -33.65
C ILE A 167 -3.51 -2.95 -34.02
N GLN A 168 -3.84 -2.08 -33.06
CA GLN A 168 -4.57 -0.84 -33.34
C GLN A 168 -3.79 0.10 -34.28
N HIS A 169 -2.45 0.04 -34.24
CA HIS A 169 -1.59 0.85 -35.11
C HIS A 169 -1.51 0.33 -36.57
N LEU A 170 -2.08 -0.85 -36.89
CA LEU A 170 -2.17 -1.33 -38.27
C LEU A 170 -3.27 -0.61 -39.08
N LEU A 171 -4.29 -0.08 -38.40
CA LEU A 171 -5.45 0.58 -39.04
C LEU A 171 -5.29 2.10 -39.18
N SER A 172 -4.51 2.77 -38.32
CA SER A 172 -4.32 4.24 -38.43
C SER A 172 -3.38 4.63 -39.56
N ARG A 173 -2.41 3.77 -39.92
CA ARG A 173 -1.50 4.00 -41.07
C ARG A 173 -2.18 3.86 -42.43
N PHE A 174 -3.31 3.17 -42.53
CA PHE A 174 -4.10 3.09 -43.77
C PHE A 174 -4.94 4.34 -44.03
N ARG A 175 -5.31 5.09 -42.99
CA ARG A 175 -6.18 6.29 -43.09
C ARG A 175 -5.46 7.57 -43.48
N ARG A 176 -4.13 7.62 -43.37
CA ARG A 176 -3.28 8.75 -43.84
C ARG A 176 -2.68 8.55 -45.24
N SER A 177 -3.05 7.46 -45.93
CA SER A 177 -2.55 7.11 -47.27
C SER A 177 -3.60 7.28 -48.39
N ARG A 178 -4.66 8.06 -48.16
CA ARG A 178 -5.60 8.47 -49.20
C ARG A 178 -5.76 9.97 -49.20
#